data_AF-A0A9W3SQI9-F1
#
_entry.id   AF-A0A9W3SQI9-F1
#
_cell.length_a   1.000
_cell.length_b   1.000
_cell.length_c   1.000
_cell.angle_alpha   90.00
_cell.angle_beta   90.00
_cell.angle_gamma   90.00
#
_symmetry.space_group_name_H-M   'P 1'
#
loop_
_entity.id
_entity.type
_entity.pdbx_description
1 polymer ?
#
loop_
_entity_poly.entity_id
_entity_poly.type
_entity_poly.pdbx_seq_one_letter_code
_entity_poly.pdbx_strand_id
1 'polypeptide(L)'
;MNFNKRLIIQFIMQHVFVLVTLLIAVVAAFTYLIFLLTSTLYEPNIPDSDSFTISRYISSEDGHISLQSEVQDLIKEKNDWLQVVDENGKILYHFNTPNDVPNAYTKTSLVAYIQHHIESNYKFTYWEVELEEKKVLVIYGGMLKSNALLTAIQKDHSSLTMDSFTLTDQEKQLLSKEKAALQIFNQNGEEVFAYPAGKKKTFSAIQIALNEKEPWNHKENTSSFYDANSGNLLVVTAKNDHYYPDDEIEDVFTKKFLIGCGLILLIVFVYLVILSIWYGNKFGKPLLHAMRWLKNIAGGKYEEPISKKGKPVRFRRSGKEKWSFRLFRDVTSSLEHLSITLKKTMR
;
A
#
# COMPACT_ATOMS: atom_id res chain seq x y z
N MET A 1 -50.78 1.31 26.47
CA MET A 1 -49.34 1.35 26.78
C MET A 1 -49.06 2.60 27.62
N ASN A 2 -48.54 2.45 28.84
CA ASN A 2 -48.34 3.56 29.79
C ASN A 2 -47.49 4.69 29.18
N PHE A 3 -47.91 5.94 29.42
CA PHE A 3 -47.31 7.22 28.99
C PHE A 3 -45.77 7.20 28.94
N ASN A 4 -45.12 6.75 30.01
CA ASN A 4 -43.66 6.67 30.10
C ASN A 4 -43.03 5.69 29.09
N LYS A 5 -43.68 4.56 28.80
CA LYS A 5 -43.14 3.49 27.93
C LYS A 5 -43.06 3.94 26.46
N ARG A 6 -44.04 4.71 25.97
CA ARG A 6 -44.06 5.19 24.57
C ARG A 6 -42.93 6.16 24.29
N LEU A 7 -42.69 7.09 25.21
CA LEU A 7 -41.61 8.07 25.12
C LEU A 7 -40.26 7.35 25.16
N ILE A 8 -40.04 6.46 26.13
CA ILE A 8 -38.79 5.67 26.23
C ILE A 8 -38.51 4.87 24.95
N ILE A 9 -39.51 4.19 24.38
CA ILE A 9 -39.35 3.42 23.13
C ILE A 9 -38.95 4.32 21.96
N GLN A 10 -39.56 5.49 21.82
CA GLN A 10 -39.20 6.45 20.75
C GLN A 10 -37.76 6.96 20.90
N PHE A 11 -37.32 7.19 22.14
CA PHE A 11 -35.93 7.54 22.44
C PHE A 11 -34.96 6.41 22.07
N ILE A 12 -35.26 5.17 22.48
CA ILE A 12 -34.43 4.00 22.18
C ILE A 12 -34.32 3.82 20.66
N MET A 13 -35.43 3.82 19.94
CA MET A 13 -35.44 3.66 18.47
C MET A 13 -34.61 4.74 17.76
N GLN A 14 -34.61 5.97 18.27
CA GLN A 14 -33.78 7.04 17.72
C GLN A 14 -32.29 6.82 17.99
N HIS A 15 -31.91 6.38 19.19
CA HIS A 15 -30.51 6.08 19.51
C HIS A 15 -30.01 4.88 18.70
N VAL A 16 -30.86 3.86 18.54
CA VAL A 16 -30.59 2.72 17.66
C VAL A 16 -30.38 3.19 16.22
N PHE A 17 -31.24 4.07 15.70
CA PHE A 17 -31.06 4.62 14.35
C PHE A 17 -29.73 5.34 14.19
N VAL A 18 -29.35 6.21 15.14
CA VAL A 18 -28.05 6.90 15.13
C VAL A 18 -26.90 5.90 15.15
N LEU A 19 -26.96 4.90 16.04
CA LEU A 19 -25.93 3.88 16.17
C LEU A 19 -25.79 3.05 14.89
N VAL A 20 -26.90 2.67 14.24
CA VAL A 20 -26.90 1.97 12.96
C VAL A 20 -26.28 2.83 11.86
N THR A 21 -26.64 4.13 11.78
CA THR A 21 -26.03 5.03 10.78
C THR A 21 -24.53 5.23 10.98
N LEU A 22 -24.08 5.31 12.25
CA LEU A 22 -22.66 5.39 12.58
C LEU A 22 -21.94 4.09 12.19
N LEU A 23 -22.55 2.93 12.48
CA LEU A 23 -21.99 1.62 12.11
C LEU A 23 -21.80 1.51 10.59
N ILE A 24 -22.79 1.89 9.80
CA ILE A 24 -22.70 1.87 8.34
C ILE A 24 -21.57 2.79 7.85
N ALA A 25 -21.46 3.99 8.42
CA ALA A 25 -20.38 4.92 8.07
C ALA A 25 -19.00 4.36 8.41
N VAL A 26 -18.85 3.73 9.57
CA VAL A 26 -17.61 3.07 9.99
C VAL A 26 -17.25 1.92 9.05
N VAL A 27 -18.20 1.03 8.74
CA VAL A 27 -17.98 -0.08 7.80
C VAL A 27 -17.55 0.43 6.43
N ALA A 28 -18.25 1.44 5.88
CA ALA A 28 -17.89 2.05 4.61
C ALA A 28 -16.47 2.64 4.63
N ALA A 29 -16.09 3.28 5.73
CA ALA A 29 -14.78 3.88 5.90
C ALA A 29 -13.66 2.81 5.98
N PHE A 30 -13.91 1.71 6.69
CA PHE A 30 -12.99 0.56 6.73
C PHE A 30 -12.88 -0.13 5.37
N THR A 31 -13.98 -0.31 4.64
CA THR A 31 -13.92 -0.88 3.28
C THR A 31 -13.10 0.00 2.33
N TYR A 32 -13.24 1.32 2.46
CA TYR A 32 -12.45 2.27 1.69
C TYR A 32 -10.96 2.22 2.09
N LEU A 33 -10.66 2.09 3.38
CA LEU A 33 -9.28 1.92 3.87
C LEU A 33 -8.66 0.64 3.30
N ILE A 34 -9.38 -0.48 3.36
CA ILE A 34 -8.93 -1.76 2.80
C ILE A 34 -8.61 -1.58 1.31
N PHE A 35 -9.51 -0.97 0.53
CA PHE A 35 -9.29 -0.69 -0.88
C PHE A 35 -8.04 0.16 -1.14
N LEU A 36 -7.82 1.21 -0.33
CA LEU A 36 -6.65 2.07 -0.44
C LEU A 36 -5.35 1.29 -0.14
N LEU A 37 -5.35 0.45 0.88
CA LEU A 37 -4.20 -0.37 1.26
C LEU A 37 -3.90 -1.42 0.20
N THR A 38 -4.92 -2.15 -0.27
CA THR A 38 -4.75 -3.18 -1.28
C THR A 38 -4.22 -2.60 -2.59
N SER A 39 -4.72 -1.44 -3.04
CA SER A 39 -4.22 -0.77 -4.25
C SER A 39 -2.72 -0.42 -4.21
N THR A 40 -2.10 -0.43 -3.04
CA THR A 40 -0.67 -0.11 -2.84
C THR A 40 0.18 -1.37 -2.75
N LEU A 41 -0.38 -2.43 -2.19
CA LEU A 41 0.29 -3.72 -2.02
C LEU A 41 0.27 -4.58 -3.30
N TYR A 42 -0.40 -4.13 -4.37
CA TYR A 42 -0.61 -4.91 -5.60
C TYR A 42 0.37 -4.59 -6.74
N GLU A 43 1.37 -3.73 -6.55
CA GLU A 43 2.49 -3.69 -7.51
C GLU A 43 3.27 -5.02 -7.38
N PRO A 44 3.28 -5.89 -8.41
CA PRO A 44 3.91 -7.20 -8.28
C PRO A 44 5.41 -7.06 -8.02
N ASN A 45 5.91 -7.47 -6.85
CA ASN A 45 7.36 -7.59 -6.61
C ASN A 45 7.78 -9.03 -6.93
N ILE A 46 8.01 -9.33 -8.22
CA ILE A 46 8.32 -10.70 -8.66
C ILE A 46 9.55 -11.26 -7.95
N PRO A 47 10.70 -10.55 -7.86
CA PRO A 47 11.92 -11.12 -7.29
C PRO A 47 11.91 -11.42 -5.78
N ASP A 48 11.19 -10.65 -4.95
CA ASP A 48 11.03 -10.94 -3.51
C ASP A 48 9.76 -11.77 -3.19
N SER A 49 8.93 -12.08 -4.19
CA SER A 49 7.71 -12.86 -3.95
C SER A 49 8.05 -14.25 -3.43
N ASP A 50 7.19 -14.80 -2.57
CA ASP A 50 7.25 -16.21 -2.20
C ASP A 50 6.64 -17.10 -3.30
N SER A 51 6.90 -18.41 -3.23
CA SER A 51 6.34 -19.38 -4.20
C SER A 51 4.82 -19.32 -4.30
N PHE A 52 4.12 -19.00 -3.20
CA PHE A 52 2.66 -18.88 -3.18
C PHE A 52 2.17 -17.65 -3.96
N THR A 53 2.88 -16.54 -3.88
CA THR A 53 2.55 -15.32 -4.62
C THR A 53 2.84 -15.50 -6.10
N ILE A 54 3.97 -16.12 -6.44
CA ILE A 54 4.31 -16.47 -7.83
C ILE A 54 3.27 -17.42 -8.44
N SER A 55 2.78 -18.42 -7.69
CA SER A 55 1.76 -19.34 -8.19
C SER A 55 0.44 -18.66 -8.52
N ARG A 56 0.12 -17.52 -7.88
CA ARG A 56 -1.08 -16.73 -8.19
C ARG A 56 -0.92 -15.93 -9.48
N TYR A 57 0.30 -15.56 -9.86
CA TYR A 57 0.57 -14.82 -11.09
C TYR A 57 0.50 -15.70 -12.34
N ILE A 58 0.65 -17.01 -12.17
CA ILE A 58 0.66 -17.99 -13.26
C ILE A 58 -0.63 -18.79 -13.21
N SER A 59 -1.42 -18.73 -14.28
CA SER A 59 -2.64 -19.52 -14.43
C SER A 59 -2.38 -20.66 -15.39
N SER A 60 -2.85 -21.86 -15.04
CA SER A 60 -2.87 -23.03 -15.92
C SER A 60 -4.32 -23.45 -16.10
N GLU A 61 -4.82 -23.36 -17.34
CA GLU A 61 -6.13 -23.86 -17.72
C GLU A 61 -5.96 -24.79 -18.93
N ASP A 62 -6.44 -26.03 -18.82
CA ASP A 62 -6.37 -27.05 -19.87
C ASP A 62 -4.95 -27.28 -20.44
N GLY A 63 -3.93 -27.17 -19.58
CA GLY A 63 -2.52 -27.30 -19.97
C GLY A 63 -1.96 -26.08 -20.71
N HIS A 64 -2.72 -25.00 -20.85
CA HIS A 64 -2.24 -23.72 -21.35
C HIS A 64 -1.81 -22.82 -20.17
N ILE A 65 -0.51 -22.60 -20.05
CA ILE A 65 0.06 -21.70 -19.04
C ILE A 65 -0.03 -20.26 -19.56
N SER A 66 -0.53 -19.36 -18.70
CA SER A 66 -0.61 -17.93 -18.97
C SER A 66 -0.17 -17.13 -17.74
N LEU A 67 0.32 -15.92 -17.99
CA LEU A 67 0.75 -14.99 -16.96
C LEU A 67 -0.26 -13.84 -16.84
N GLN A 68 -0.58 -13.38 -15.64
CA GLN A 68 -1.43 -12.20 -15.43
C GLN A 68 -0.89 -10.98 -16.19
N SER A 69 -1.80 -10.17 -16.75
CA SER A 69 -1.46 -9.00 -17.60
C SER A 69 -0.54 -8.00 -16.92
N GLU A 70 -0.79 -7.72 -15.64
CA GLU A 70 -0.06 -6.77 -14.82
C GLU A 70 1.42 -7.19 -14.67
N VAL A 71 1.65 -8.51 -14.56
CA VAL A 71 2.98 -9.10 -14.44
C VAL A 71 3.68 -9.10 -15.80
N GLN A 72 2.95 -9.34 -16.89
CA GLN A 72 3.49 -9.23 -18.25
C GLN A 72 3.96 -7.82 -18.58
N ASP A 73 3.18 -6.80 -18.20
CA ASP A 73 3.52 -5.39 -18.45
C ASP A 73 4.76 -4.97 -17.66
N LEU A 74 4.86 -5.40 -16.40
CA LEU A 74 6.02 -5.16 -15.55
C LEU A 74 7.30 -5.79 -16.09
N ILE A 75 7.23 -7.05 -16.55
CA ILE A 75 8.37 -7.74 -17.16
C ILE A 75 8.83 -7.01 -18.43
N LYS A 76 7.90 -6.52 -19.25
CA LYS A 76 8.22 -5.74 -20.46
C LYS A 76 8.84 -4.39 -20.13
N GLU A 77 8.30 -3.67 -19.14
CA GLU A 77 8.81 -2.36 -18.74
C GLU A 77 10.26 -2.44 -18.26
N LYS A 78 10.57 -3.46 -17.45
CA LYS A 78 11.93 -3.69 -16.92
C LYS A 78 12.85 -4.45 -17.88
N ASN A 79 12.34 -4.89 -19.03
CA ASN A 79 13.06 -5.74 -19.98
C ASN A 79 13.64 -7.02 -19.33
N ASP A 80 12.87 -7.57 -18.38
CA ASP A 80 13.16 -8.82 -17.68
C ASP A 80 12.57 -10.01 -18.47
N TRP A 81 12.76 -11.23 -18.00
CA TRP A 81 12.21 -12.42 -18.64
C TRP A 81 11.78 -13.47 -17.64
N LEU A 82 10.88 -14.36 -18.08
CA LEU A 82 10.36 -15.46 -17.27
C LEU A 82 10.29 -16.75 -18.09
N GLN A 83 10.69 -17.86 -17.47
CA GLN A 83 10.52 -19.21 -18.00
C GLN A 83 9.84 -20.10 -16.95
N VAL A 84 8.93 -20.96 -17.39
CA VAL A 84 8.37 -22.05 -16.58
C VAL A 84 8.88 -23.36 -17.14
N VAL A 85 9.60 -24.12 -16.34
CA VAL A 85 10.35 -25.31 -16.73
C VAL A 85 9.86 -26.51 -15.91
N ASP A 86 9.66 -27.66 -16.55
CA ASP A 86 9.32 -28.90 -15.84
C ASP A 86 10.55 -29.58 -15.22
N GLU A 87 10.32 -30.66 -14.45
CA GLU A 87 11.38 -31.47 -13.84
C GLU A 87 12.37 -32.12 -14.84
N ASN A 88 12.00 -32.20 -16.12
CA ASN A 88 12.82 -32.80 -17.17
C ASN A 88 13.67 -31.74 -17.90
N GLY A 89 13.45 -30.46 -17.61
CA GLY A 89 14.10 -29.34 -18.28
C GLY A 89 13.36 -28.86 -19.54
N LYS A 90 12.15 -29.35 -19.79
CA LYS A 90 11.29 -28.86 -20.87
C LYS A 90 10.66 -27.53 -20.47
N ILE A 91 10.78 -26.53 -21.34
CA ILE A 91 10.11 -25.24 -21.16
C ILE A 91 8.63 -25.42 -21.48
N LEU A 92 7.77 -25.20 -20.49
CA LEU A 92 6.32 -25.23 -20.61
C LEU A 92 5.75 -23.86 -21.01
N TYR A 93 6.40 -22.79 -20.57
CA TYR A 93 6.03 -21.42 -20.89
C TYR A 93 7.26 -20.51 -20.88
N HIS A 94 7.26 -19.48 -21.72
CA HIS A 94 8.30 -18.46 -21.73
C HIS A 94 7.71 -17.10 -22.08
N PHE A 95 8.25 -16.04 -21.49
CA PHE A 95 7.81 -14.67 -21.72
C PHE A 95 8.98 -13.71 -21.70
N ASN A 96 9.04 -12.84 -22.71
CA ASN A 96 10.12 -11.87 -22.96
C ASN A 96 11.55 -12.45 -22.92
N THR A 97 11.70 -13.77 -23.15
CA THR A 97 12.97 -14.48 -23.05
C THR A 97 13.92 -14.10 -24.20
N PRO A 98 15.13 -13.59 -23.89
CA PRO A 98 16.16 -13.29 -24.88
C PRO A 98 16.69 -14.54 -25.60
N ASN A 99 17.22 -14.36 -26.81
CA ASN A 99 17.70 -15.46 -27.65
C ASN A 99 18.96 -16.18 -27.11
N ASP A 100 19.72 -15.53 -26.22
CA ASP A 100 20.91 -16.08 -25.57
C ASP A 100 20.59 -16.83 -24.26
N VAL A 101 19.33 -16.83 -23.81
CA VAL A 101 18.85 -17.69 -22.72
C VAL A 101 18.49 -19.08 -23.30
N PRO A 102 18.83 -20.19 -22.63
CA PRO A 102 18.54 -21.52 -23.16
C PRO A 102 17.04 -21.75 -23.41
N ASN A 103 16.73 -22.32 -24.59
CA ASN A 103 15.35 -22.65 -25.00
C ASN A 103 14.95 -24.10 -24.67
N ALA A 104 15.85 -24.88 -24.09
CA ALA A 104 15.59 -26.19 -23.53
C ALA A 104 16.72 -26.55 -22.57
N TYR A 105 16.41 -27.35 -21.56
CA TYR A 105 17.38 -27.88 -20.62
C TYR A 105 17.29 -29.41 -20.60
N THR A 106 18.43 -30.07 -20.43
CA THR A 106 18.47 -31.41 -19.81
C THR A 106 18.41 -31.25 -18.29
N LYS A 107 18.01 -32.30 -17.57
CA LYS A 107 18.03 -32.32 -16.08
C LYS A 107 19.36 -31.82 -15.50
N THR A 108 20.48 -32.26 -16.06
CA THR A 108 21.82 -31.87 -15.58
C THR A 108 22.14 -30.42 -15.94
N SER A 109 21.81 -29.97 -17.14
CA SER A 109 22.04 -28.57 -17.55
C SER A 109 21.15 -27.59 -16.79
N LEU A 110 19.93 -27.99 -16.41
CA LEU A 110 19.03 -27.17 -15.60
C LEU A 110 19.63 -26.92 -14.22
N VAL A 111 20.08 -27.98 -13.55
CA VAL A 111 20.76 -27.88 -12.24
C VAL A 111 22.04 -27.05 -12.36
N ALA A 112 22.87 -27.30 -13.38
CA ALA A 112 24.10 -26.54 -13.60
C ALA A 112 23.83 -25.06 -13.87
N TYR A 113 22.76 -24.74 -14.61
CA TYR A 113 22.34 -23.37 -14.87
C TYR A 113 21.90 -22.68 -13.57
N ILE A 114 20.99 -23.28 -12.81
CA ILE A 114 20.45 -22.73 -11.55
C ILE A 114 21.53 -22.53 -10.49
N GLN A 115 22.51 -23.44 -10.42
CA GLN A 115 23.64 -23.34 -9.49
C GLN A 115 24.74 -22.38 -9.96
N HIS A 116 24.50 -21.62 -11.03
CA HIS A 116 25.46 -20.68 -11.62
C HIS A 116 26.80 -21.34 -12.04
N HIS A 117 26.81 -22.65 -12.33
CA HIS A 117 27.97 -23.33 -12.91
C HIS A 117 28.15 -23.01 -14.40
N ILE A 118 27.10 -22.49 -15.04
CA ILE A 118 27.12 -21.99 -16.41
C ILE A 118 27.08 -20.46 -16.31
N GLU A 119 28.09 -19.79 -16.88
CA GLU A 119 28.12 -18.33 -16.93
C GLU A 119 26.90 -17.80 -17.69
N SER A 120 26.24 -16.81 -17.09
CA SER A 120 25.09 -16.12 -17.67
C SER A 120 25.28 -14.62 -17.55
N ASN A 121 24.93 -13.91 -18.62
CA ASN A 121 24.87 -12.46 -18.63
C ASN A 121 23.70 -11.92 -17.78
N TYR A 122 22.79 -12.81 -17.35
CA TYR A 122 21.61 -12.47 -16.58
C TYR A 122 21.76 -12.90 -15.12
N LYS A 123 21.28 -12.06 -14.21
CA LYS A 123 20.99 -12.49 -12.86
C LYS A 123 19.55 -12.97 -12.81
N PHE A 124 19.31 -14.08 -12.14
CA PHE A 124 17.99 -14.69 -12.07
C PHE A 124 17.75 -15.30 -10.69
N THR A 125 16.48 -15.39 -10.35
CA THR A 125 15.96 -16.08 -9.17
C THR A 125 14.95 -17.12 -9.63
N TYR A 126 14.58 -18.03 -8.74
CA TYR A 126 13.71 -19.15 -9.09
C TYR A 126 12.84 -19.61 -7.93
N TRP A 127 11.70 -20.18 -8.28
CA TRP A 127 10.72 -20.73 -7.32
C TRP A 127 10.21 -22.07 -7.79
N GLU A 128 10.08 -23.01 -6.84
CA GLU A 128 9.27 -24.20 -7.04
C GLU A 128 7.80 -23.83 -6.85
N VAL A 129 6.97 -24.16 -7.84
CA VAL A 129 5.52 -23.91 -7.86
C VAL A 129 4.80 -25.19 -8.28
N GLU A 130 3.63 -25.41 -7.72
CA GLU A 130 2.74 -26.50 -8.11
C GLU A 130 1.62 -25.97 -9.03
N LEU A 131 1.58 -26.44 -10.28
CA LEU A 131 0.55 -26.12 -11.27
C LEU A 131 -0.17 -27.41 -11.69
N GLU A 132 -1.48 -27.51 -11.50
CA GLU A 132 -2.28 -28.70 -11.87
C GLU A 132 -1.66 -30.02 -11.36
N GLU A 133 -1.24 -30.08 -10.09
CA GLU A 133 -0.56 -31.23 -9.46
C GLU A 133 0.81 -31.59 -10.06
N LYS A 134 1.40 -30.70 -10.88
CA LYS A 134 2.77 -30.84 -11.41
C LYS A 134 3.68 -29.79 -10.79
N LYS A 135 4.83 -30.26 -10.30
CA LYS A 135 5.91 -29.39 -9.83
C LYS A 135 6.63 -28.80 -11.03
N VAL A 136 6.71 -27.48 -11.05
CA VAL A 136 7.43 -26.70 -12.06
C VAL A 136 8.38 -25.74 -11.38
N LEU A 137 9.42 -25.36 -12.11
CA LEU A 137 10.34 -24.32 -11.72
C LEU A 137 10.02 -23.05 -12.52
N VAL A 138 9.77 -21.96 -11.82
CA VAL A 138 9.64 -20.63 -12.42
C VAL A 138 10.99 -19.95 -12.28
N ILE A 139 11.60 -19.56 -13.40
CA ILE A 139 12.86 -18.82 -13.46
C ILE A 139 12.55 -17.40 -13.93
N TYR A 140 12.96 -16.40 -13.14
CA TYR A 140 12.84 -14.99 -13.48
C TYR A 140 14.22 -14.38 -13.57
N GLY A 141 14.56 -13.75 -14.69
CA GLY A 141 15.87 -13.15 -14.89
C GLY A 141 15.82 -11.75 -15.46
N GLY A 142 16.88 -11.00 -15.19
CA GLY A 142 17.09 -9.63 -15.66
C GLY A 142 18.55 -9.37 -16.02
N MET A 143 18.77 -8.53 -17.03
CA MET A 143 20.11 -8.11 -17.43
C MET A 143 20.52 -6.87 -16.62
N LEU A 144 21.29 -7.08 -15.56
CA LEU A 144 21.79 -5.96 -14.77
C LEU A 144 22.79 -5.13 -15.59
N LYS A 145 22.61 -3.81 -15.55
CA LYS A 145 23.53 -2.85 -16.18
C LYS A 145 24.98 -3.05 -15.73
N SER A 146 25.21 -3.27 -14.44
CA SER A 146 26.55 -3.53 -13.88
C SER A 146 27.21 -4.75 -14.53
N ASN A 147 26.45 -5.83 -14.78
CA ASN A 147 26.97 -7.04 -15.39
C ASN A 147 27.31 -6.82 -16.87
N ALA A 148 26.40 -6.18 -17.62
CA ALA A 148 26.65 -5.84 -19.03
C ALA A 148 27.91 -4.98 -19.21
N LEU A 149 28.11 -4.00 -18.34
CA LEU A 149 29.30 -3.16 -18.31
C LEU A 149 30.56 -3.94 -17.94
N LEU A 150 30.48 -4.81 -16.93
CA LEU A 150 31.58 -5.66 -16.51
C LEU A 150 32.05 -6.57 -17.64
N THR A 151 31.12 -7.28 -18.30
CA THR A 151 31.43 -8.17 -19.44
C THR A 151 32.04 -7.39 -20.60
N ALA A 152 31.56 -6.18 -20.89
CA ALA A 152 32.12 -5.33 -21.94
C ALA A 152 33.58 -4.96 -21.65
N ILE A 153 33.90 -4.62 -20.40
CA ILE A 153 35.25 -4.22 -19.97
C ILE A 153 36.18 -5.43 -19.89
N GLN A 154 35.69 -6.58 -19.42
CA GLN A 154 36.47 -7.83 -19.38
C GLN A 154 36.91 -8.32 -20.77
N LYS A 155 36.13 -8.01 -21.81
CA LYS A 155 36.45 -8.38 -23.18
C LYS A 155 37.77 -7.77 -23.65
N ASP A 156 38.03 -6.52 -23.24
CA ASP A 156 39.23 -5.78 -23.60
C ASP A 156 40.31 -5.85 -22.50
N HIS A 157 39.91 -6.13 -21.25
CA HIS A 157 40.79 -6.21 -20.07
C HIS A 157 40.64 -7.54 -19.32
N SER A 158 41.00 -8.65 -19.96
CA SER A 158 40.85 -9.99 -19.36
C SER A 158 41.80 -10.28 -18.19
N SER A 159 42.88 -9.51 -18.03
CA SER A 159 43.77 -9.56 -16.86
C SER A 159 43.87 -8.18 -16.22
N LEU A 160 43.78 -8.14 -14.89
CA LEU A 160 43.77 -6.90 -14.10
C LEU A 160 45.18 -6.51 -13.64
N THR A 161 46.13 -6.43 -14.57
CA THR A 161 47.48 -5.91 -14.29
C THR A 161 47.48 -4.38 -14.31
N MET A 162 47.68 -3.76 -13.15
CA MET A 162 47.56 -2.30 -12.97
C MET A 162 48.55 -1.48 -13.80
N ASP A 163 49.73 -2.03 -14.13
CA ASP A 163 50.74 -1.34 -14.94
C ASP A 163 50.27 -1.08 -16.39
N SER A 164 49.29 -1.84 -16.86
CA SER A 164 48.72 -1.73 -18.21
C SER A 164 47.24 -1.31 -18.22
N PHE A 165 46.57 -1.30 -17.08
CA PHE A 165 45.14 -1.07 -17.02
C PHE A 165 44.81 0.40 -17.28
N THR A 166 44.19 0.66 -18.43
CA THR A 166 43.67 1.99 -18.77
C THR A 166 42.34 1.85 -19.47
N LEU A 167 41.32 2.56 -18.98
CA LEU A 167 40.03 2.60 -19.66
C LEU A 167 40.17 3.36 -20.98
N THR A 168 39.68 2.75 -22.05
CA THR A 168 39.49 3.38 -23.35
C THR A 168 38.47 4.51 -23.26
N ASP A 169 38.49 5.44 -24.22
CA ASP A 169 37.51 6.53 -24.25
C ASP A 169 36.08 6.01 -24.49
N GLN A 170 35.93 4.88 -25.18
CA GLN A 170 34.63 4.22 -25.38
C GLN A 170 34.08 3.67 -24.06
N GLU A 171 34.91 2.98 -23.26
CA GLU A 171 34.50 2.47 -21.94
C GLU A 171 34.14 3.59 -20.97
N LYS A 172 34.93 4.67 -20.96
CA LYS A 172 34.63 5.86 -20.16
C LYS A 172 33.28 6.47 -20.54
N GLN A 173 33.00 6.61 -21.84
CA GLN A 173 31.71 7.10 -22.32
C GLN A 173 30.56 6.17 -21.91
N LEU A 174 30.75 4.86 -22.01
CA LEU A 174 29.76 3.86 -21.65
C LEU A 174 29.42 3.92 -20.14
N LEU A 175 30.44 3.94 -19.28
CA LEU A 175 30.28 4.09 -17.83
C LEU A 175 29.60 5.42 -17.47
N SER A 176 30.00 6.52 -18.12
CA SER A 176 29.39 7.84 -17.87
C SER A 176 27.93 7.92 -18.31
N LYS A 177 27.56 7.32 -19.45
CA LYS A 177 26.18 7.28 -19.96
C LYS A 177 25.25 6.60 -18.96
N GLU A 178 25.66 5.46 -18.41
CA GLU A 178 24.87 4.70 -17.44
C GLU A 178 25.04 5.18 -15.99
N LYS A 179 25.78 6.29 -15.78
CA LYS A 179 26.14 6.83 -14.45
C LYS A 179 26.78 5.79 -13.53
N ALA A 180 27.50 4.84 -14.12
CA ALA A 180 28.16 3.76 -13.43
C ALA A 180 29.51 4.21 -12.85
N ALA A 181 29.96 3.49 -11.83
CA ALA A 181 31.28 3.57 -11.25
C ALA A 181 32.00 2.24 -11.45
N LEU A 182 33.30 2.32 -11.71
CA LEU A 182 34.21 1.19 -11.77
C LEU A 182 35.29 1.41 -10.74
N GLN A 183 35.58 0.38 -9.94
CA GLN A 183 36.62 0.40 -8.93
C GLN A 183 37.42 -0.89 -9.02
N ILE A 184 38.74 -0.81 -8.80
CA ILE A 184 39.61 -1.99 -8.68
C ILE A 184 40.20 -1.97 -7.28
N PHE A 185 40.06 -3.08 -6.57
CA PHE A 185 40.63 -3.30 -5.25
C PHE A 185 41.76 -4.32 -5.33
N ASN A 186 42.86 -4.04 -4.64
CA ASN A 186 43.95 -5.00 -4.50
C ASN A 186 43.63 -6.08 -3.45
N GLN A 187 44.57 -7.02 -3.26
CA GLN A 187 44.46 -8.12 -2.29
C GLN A 187 44.26 -7.65 -0.84
N ASN A 188 44.66 -6.42 -0.50
CA ASN A 188 44.48 -5.84 0.82
C ASN A 188 43.13 -5.08 0.97
N GLY A 189 42.33 -5.03 -0.10
CA GLY A 189 41.09 -4.25 -0.16
C GLY A 189 41.29 -2.75 -0.39
N GLU A 190 42.49 -2.32 -0.78
CA GLU A 190 42.77 -0.92 -1.11
C GLU A 190 42.36 -0.62 -2.54
N GLU A 191 41.72 0.52 -2.75
CA GLU A 191 41.34 1.01 -4.06
C GLU A 191 42.58 1.44 -4.86
N VAL A 192 42.91 0.69 -5.91
CA VAL A 192 44.04 0.96 -6.82
C VAL A 192 43.60 1.68 -8.09
N PHE A 193 42.30 1.63 -8.43
CA PHE A 193 41.72 2.36 -9.55
C PHE A 193 40.27 2.74 -9.26
N ALA A 194 39.84 3.92 -9.75
CA ALA A 194 38.45 4.33 -9.73
C ALA A 194 38.09 5.21 -10.91
N TYR A 195 36.91 4.99 -11.48
CA TYR A 195 36.27 5.86 -12.46
C TYR A 195 34.77 6.00 -12.15
N PRO A 196 34.22 7.23 -12.06
CA PRO A 196 34.91 8.51 -12.07
C PRO A 196 35.79 8.71 -10.82
N ALA A 197 36.90 9.42 -10.97
CA ALA A 197 37.83 9.71 -9.87
C ALA A 197 37.13 10.52 -8.75
N GLY A 198 37.40 10.17 -7.49
CA GLY A 198 36.96 10.94 -6.32
C GLY A 198 35.71 10.44 -5.59
N LYS A 199 35.01 9.42 -6.09
CA LYS A 199 33.97 8.70 -5.33
C LYS A 199 34.62 7.65 -4.43
N LYS A 200 35.24 8.05 -3.33
CA LYS A 200 35.74 7.10 -2.32
C LYS A 200 34.57 6.43 -1.61
N LYS A 201 34.10 5.30 -2.14
CA LYS A 201 33.27 4.36 -1.38
C LYS A 201 34.19 3.40 -0.64
N THR A 202 33.89 3.16 0.63
CA THR A 202 34.62 2.18 1.44
C THR A 202 34.38 0.79 0.88
N PHE A 203 35.46 0.01 0.67
CA PHE A 203 35.33 -1.39 0.28
C PHE A 203 34.57 -2.18 1.37
N SER A 204 33.51 -2.86 0.97
CA SER A 204 32.73 -3.74 1.85
C SER A 204 32.44 -5.04 1.12
N ALA A 205 33.23 -6.07 1.41
CA ALA A 205 33.06 -7.39 0.81
C ALA A 205 31.64 -7.95 1.06
N ILE A 206 31.10 -7.73 2.26
CA ILE A 206 29.75 -8.16 2.63
C ILE A 206 28.71 -7.45 1.76
N GLN A 207 28.83 -6.13 1.59
CA GLN A 207 27.86 -5.37 0.80
C GLN A 207 27.92 -5.74 -0.68
N ILE A 208 29.12 -5.96 -1.24
CA ILE A 208 29.29 -6.42 -2.63
C ILE A 208 28.65 -7.80 -2.81
N ALA A 209 28.92 -8.74 -1.91
CA ALA A 209 28.37 -10.09 -1.96
C ALA A 209 26.83 -10.09 -1.83
N LEU A 210 26.26 -9.28 -0.94
CA LEU A 210 24.81 -9.15 -0.79
C LEU A 210 24.17 -8.50 -2.02
N ASN A 211 24.75 -7.40 -2.53
CA ASN A 211 24.28 -6.74 -3.74
C ASN A 211 24.26 -7.68 -4.96
N GLU A 212 25.20 -8.62 -5.04
CA GLU A 212 25.25 -9.59 -6.12
C GLU A 212 24.28 -10.77 -5.94
N LYS A 213 24.06 -11.18 -4.69
CA LYS A 213 23.16 -12.29 -4.36
C LYS A 213 21.70 -11.89 -4.53
N GLU A 214 21.33 -10.70 -4.05
CA GLU A 214 19.95 -10.20 -4.01
C GLU A 214 19.86 -8.83 -4.71
N PRO A 215 20.16 -8.76 -6.02
CA PRO A 215 20.33 -7.49 -6.72
C PRO A 215 19.06 -6.63 -6.73
N TRP A 216 17.88 -7.24 -6.67
CA TRP A 216 16.61 -6.52 -6.65
C TRP A 216 16.36 -5.74 -5.36
N ASN A 217 17.11 -6.02 -4.27
CA ASN A 217 16.87 -5.44 -2.94
C ASN A 217 17.77 -4.24 -2.67
N HIS A 218 18.52 -3.79 -3.68
CA HIS A 218 19.48 -2.70 -3.55
C HIS A 218 19.31 -1.63 -4.64
N LYS A 219 19.36 -0.35 -4.23
CA LYS A 219 19.23 0.84 -5.10
C LYS A 219 20.28 0.92 -6.21
N GLU A 220 21.41 0.26 -6.00
CA GLU A 220 22.50 0.14 -6.94
C GLU A 220 22.75 -1.34 -7.17
N ASN A 221 22.98 -1.73 -8.43
CA ASN A 221 23.41 -3.08 -8.75
C ASN A 221 24.94 -3.09 -8.78
N THR A 222 25.50 -4.19 -8.28
CA THR A 222 26.95 -4.39 -8.23
C THR A 222 27.28 -5.68 -8.94
N SER A 223 28.37 -5.68 -9.71
CA SER A 223 28.91 -6.89 -10.32
C SER A 223 30.42 -6.83 -10.23
N SER A 224 31.03 -7.95 -9.87
CA SER A 224 32.45 -8.03 -9.62
C SER A 224 33.10 -9.20 -10.34
N PHE A 225 34.41 -9.06 -10.55
CA PHE A 225 35.25 -10.06 -11.16
C PHE A 225 36.57 -10.12 -10.42
N TYR A 226 36.91 -11.32 -9.96
CA TYR A 226 38.16 -11.60 -9.29
C TYR A 226 39.16 -12.22 -10.27
N ASP A 227 40.26 -11.52 -10.55
CA ASP A 227 41.36 -12.07 -11.34
C ASP A 227 42.32 -12.84 -10.42
N ALA A 228 42.29 -14.17 -10.51
CA ALA A 228 43.12 -15.04 -9.68
C ALA A 228 44.63 -14.85 -9.89
N ASN A 229 45.07 -14.29 -11.03
CA ASN A 229 46.49 -14.09 -11.32
C ASN A 229 47.06 -12.85 -10.61
N SER A 230 46.32 -11.75 -10.62
CA SER A 230 46.71 -10.50 -9.95
C SER A 230 46.23 -10.42 -8.50
N GLY A 231 45.18 -11.17 -8.15
CA GLY A 231 44.45 -11.06 -6.90
C GLY A 231 43.66 -9.76 -6.78
N ASN A 232 43.44 -9.06 -7.89
CA ASN A 232 42.66 -7.84 -7.93
C ASN A 232 41.18 -8.15 -8.17
N LEU A 233 40.32 -7.35 -7.55
CA LEU A 233 38.87 -7.41 -7.71
C LEU A 233 38.39 -6.17 -8.46
N LEU A 234 37.86 -6.38 -9.66
CA LEU A 234 37.15 -5.36 -10.43
C LEU A 234 35.70 -5.33 -9.96
N VAL A 235 35.18 -4.14 -9.64
CA VAL A 235 33.80 -3.93 -9.20
C VAL A 235 33.17 -2.85 -10.05
N VAL A 236 32.02 -3.16 -10.65
CA VAL A 236 31.19 -2.21 -11.38
C VAL A 236 29.89 -2.01 -10.61
N THR A 237 29.58 -0.76 -10.30
CA THR A 237 28.34 -0.36 -9.64
C THR A 237 27.57 0.57 -10.56
N ALA A 238 26.29 0.28 -10.83
CA ALA A 238 25.42 1.16 -11.59
C ALA A 238 24.09 1.39 -10.86
N LYS A 239 23.32 2.37 -11.33
CA LYS A 239 21.95 2.54 -10.85
C LYS A 239 21.16 1.27 -11.18
N ASN A 240 20.43 0.76 -10.19
CA ASN A 240 19.59 -0.40 -10.40
C ASN A 240 18.20 0.01 -10.88
N ASP A 241 17.91 -0.22 -12.16
CA ASP A 241 16.57 -0.01 -12.70
C ASP A 241 15.62 -1.20 -12.37
N HIS A 242 16.17 -2.31 -11.87
CA HIS A 242 15.41 -3.47 -11.40
C HIS A 242 15.18 -3.44 -9.88
N TYR A 243 15.55 -2.36 -9.19
CA TYR A 243 15.36 -2.23 -7.75
C TYR A 243 13.87 -2.29 -7.40
N TYR A 244 13.53 -3.18 -6.47
CA TYR A 244 12.25 -3.22 -5.79
C TYR A 244 12.46 -2.73 -4.35
N PRO A 245 12.01 -1.52 -4.04
CA PRO A 245 12.13 -0.98 -2.70
C PRO A 245 11.05 -1.57 -1.78
N ASP A 246 11.36 -2.65 -1.07
CA ASP A 246 10.52 -3.09 0.06
C ASP A 246 10.33 -1.94 1.07
N ASP A 247 11.37 -1.12 1.27
CA ASP A 247 11.35 0.09 2.11
C ASP A 247 10.41 1.20 1.59
N GLU A 248 10.24 1.36 0.26
CA GLU A 248 9.32 2.36 -0.29
C GLU A 248 7.87 1.85 -0.28
N ILE A 249 7.66 0.54 -0.38
CA ILE A 249 6.32 -0.03 -0.15
C ILE A 249 5.91 0.23 1.31
N GLU A 250 6.81 0.04 2.29
CA GLU A 250 6.52 0.41 3.68
C GLU A 250 6.26 1.91 3.87
N ASP A 251 7.05 2.81 3.26
CA ASP A 251 6.83 4.27 3.37
C ASP A 251 5.52 4.72 2.69
N VAL A 252 5.24 4.21 1.49
CA VAL A 252 4.00 4.51 0.76
C VAL A 252 2.79 3.91 1.48
N PHE A 253 2.91 2.69 2.01
CA PHE A 253 1.89 2.03 2.82
C PHE A 253 1.60 2.83 4.09
N THR A 254 2.62 3.15 4.88
CA THR A 254 2.48 3.89 6.13
C THR A 254 1.89 5.29 5.88
N LYS A 255 2.33 5.98 4.83
CA LYS A 255 1.77 7.28 4.43
C LYS A 255 0.30 7.18 4.03
N LYS A 256 -0.09 6.23 3.17
CA LYS A 256 -1.49 6.03 2.77
C LYS A 256 -2.35 5.56 3.94
N PHE A 257 -1.82 4.72 4.82
CA PHE A 257 -2.48 4.29 6.06
C PHE A 257 -2.77 5.49 6.98
N LEU A 258 -1.77 6.34 7.24
CA LEU A 258 -1.94 7.53 8.08
C LEU A 258 -2.94 8.53 7.48
N ILE A 259 -2.89 8.76 6.16
CA ILE A 259 -3.86 9.61 5.45
C ILE A 259 -5.27 9.03 5.56
N GLY A 260 -5.41 7.72 5.33
CA GLY A 260 -6.68 6.99 5.47
C GLY A 260 -7.25 7.11 6.87
N CYS A 261 -6.47 6.80 7.90
CA CYS A 261 -6.87 6.95 9.30
C CYS A 261 -7.26 8.40 9.64
N GLY A 262 -6.49 9.38 9.19
CA GLY A 262 -6.80 10.80 9.39
C GLY A 262 -8.14 11.22 8.77
N LEU A 263 -8.43 10.72 7.56
CA LEU A 263 -9.69 10.99 6.87
C LEU A 263 -10.89 10.34 7.59
N ILE A 264 -10.74 9.12 8.10
CA ILE A 264 -11.77 8.44 8.90
C ILE A 264 -12.05 9.23 10.19
N LEU A 265 -11.02 9.63 10.92
CA LEU A 265 -11.16 10.42 12.15
C LEU A 265 -11.88 11.74 11.87
N LEU A 266 -11.57 12.40 10.75
CA LEU A 266 -12.24 13.63 10.33
C LEU A 266 -13.73 13.40 10.03
N ILE A 267 -14.09 12.34 9.30
CA ILE A 267 -15.49 11.99 9.02
C ILE A 267 -16.26 11.73 10.31
N VAL A 268 -15.69 10.92 11.22
CA VAL A 268 -16.31 10.61 12.52
C VAL A 268 -16.48 11.89 13.34
N PHE A 269 -15.47 12.76 13.37
CA PHE A 269 -15.54 14.04 14.07
C PHE A 269 -16.66 14.93 13.51
N VAL A 270 -16.74 15.10 12.19
CA VAL A 270 -17.81 15.87 11.54
C VAL A 270 -19.18 15.27 11.84
N TYR A 271 -19.31 13.95 11.81
CA TYR A 271 -20.54 13.25 12.18
C TYR A 271 -20.95 13.58 13.62
N LEU A 272 -20.02 13.51 14.58
CA LEU A 272 -20.28 13.84 15.98
C LEU A 272 -20.70 15.30 16.17
N VAL A 273 -20.10 16.24 15.43
CA VAL A 273 -20.49 17.66 15.46
C VAL A 273 -21.91 17.84 14.94
N ILE A 274 -22.25 17.26 13.78
CA ILE A 274 -23.60 17.30 13.22
C ILE A 274 -24.61 16.68 14.18
N LEU A 275 -24.26 15.53 14.76
CA LEU A 275 -25.08 14.81 15.72
C LEU A 275 -25.32 15.67 16.97
N SER A 276 -24.29 16.29 17.52
CA SER A 276 -24.37 17.18 18.68
C SER A 276 -25.29 18.37 18.43
N ILE A 277 -25.12 19.06 17.28
CA ILE A 277 -25.98 20.20 16.89
C ILE A 277 -27.43 19.74 16.72
N TRP A 278 -27.65 18.59 16.11
CA TRP A 278 -28.98 18.04 15.90
C TRP A 278 -29.65 17.65 17.22
N TYR A 279 -28.95 16.92 18.09
CA TYR A 279 -29.44 16.54 19.43
C TYR A 279 -29.72 17.77 20.29
N GLY A 280 -28.80 18.74 20.34
CA GLY A 280 -28.97 19.98 21.09
C GLY A 280 -30.18 20.78 20.65
N ASN A 281 -30.43 20.87 19.33
CA ASN A 281 -31.62 21.54 18.80
C ASN A 281 -32.90 20.74 19.02
N LYS A 282 -32.84 19.40 18.92
CA LYS A 282 -34.01 18.54 19.03
C LYS A 282 -34.50 18.43 20.47
N PHE A 283 -33.60 18.31 21.45
CA PHE A 283 -33.93 18.13 22.86
C PHE A 283 -33.88 19.41 23.68
N GLY A 284 -32.89 20.28 23.43
CA GLY A 284 -32.70 21.50 24.20
C GLY A 284 -33.87 22.48 24.05
N LYS A 285 -34.38 22.67 22.83
CA LYS A 285 -35.47 23.64 22.58
C LYS A 285 -36.78 23.28 23.30
N PRO A 286 -37.30 22.04 23.23
CA PRO A 286 -38.50 21.67 23.99
C PRO A 286 -38.30 21.67 25.51
N LEU A 287 -37.14 21.21 25.99
CA LEU A 287 -36.85 21.20 27.42
C LEU A 287 -36.83 22.62 28.00
N LEU A 288 -36.12 23.54 27.34
CA LEU A 288 -36.10 24.96 27.73
C LEU A 288 -37.49 25.60 27.65
N HIS A 289 -38.32 25.20 26.68
CA HIS A 289 -39.72 25.64 26.58
C HIS A 289 -40.54 25.18 27.79
N ALA A 290 -40.47 23.90 28.12
CA ALA A 290 -41.16 23.32 29.28
C ALA A 290 -40.70 23.97 30.60
N MET A 291 -39.39 24.17 30.79
CA MET A 291 -38.85 24.85 31.97
C MET A 291 -39.34 26.30 32.11
N ARG A 292 -39.40 27.06 31.00
CA ARG A 292 -39.94 28.43 31.01
C ARG A 292 -41.43 28.43 31.33
N TRP A 293 -42.19 27.46 30.82
CA TRP A 293 -43.62 27.35 31.10
C TRP A 293 -43.85 27.03 32.58
N LEU A 294 -43.09 26.09 33.14
CA LEU A 294 -43.12 25.78 34.56
C LEU A 294 -42.78 27.00 35.43
N LYS A 295 -41.76 27.79 35.03
CA LYS A 295 -41.40 29.04 35.70
C LYS A 295 -42.53 30.08 35.64
N ASN A 296 -43.25 30.19 34.53
CA ASN A 296 -44.42 31.08 34.42
C ASN A 296 -45.54 30.64 35.37
N ILE A 297 -45.87 29.35 35.41
CA ILE A 297 -46.89 28.80 36.32
C ILE A 297 -46.51 29.06 37.78
N ALA A 298 -45.24 28.84 38.15
CA ALA A 298 -44.74 29.12 39.50
C ALA A 298 -44.82 30.62 39.85
N GLY A 299 -44.70 31.51 38.86
CA GLY A 299 -44.86 32.96 39.02
C GLY A 299 -46.29 33.48 38.85
N GLY A 300 -47.31 32.62 38.87
CA GLY A 300 -48.73 32.99 38.75
C GLY A 300 -49.23 33.32 37.33
N LYS A 301 -48.42 33.06 36.29
CA LYS A 301 -48.78 33.27 34.88
C LYS A 301 -49.13 31.94 34.22
N TYR A 302 -50.43 31.64 34.06
CA TYR A 302 -50.93 30.36 33.55
C TYR A 302 -51.06 30.28 32.02
N GLU A 303 -50.11 30.87 31.28
CA GLU A 303 -50.13 30.92 29.82
C GLU A 303 -48.85 30.33 29.21
N GLU A 304 -48.99 29.71 28.03
CA GLU A 304 -47.85 29.11 27.31
C GLU A 304 -46.84 30.21 26.93
N PRO A 305 -45.53 30.02 27.21
CA PRO A 305 -44.53 31.02 26.88
C PRO A 305 -44.36 31.17 25.36
N ILE A 306 -44.63 32.38 24.86
CA ILE A 306 -44.42 32.74 23.46
C ILE A 306 -42.94 33.00 23.14
N SER A 307 -42.55 32.80 21.88
CA SER A 307 -41.21 33.16 21.40
C SER A 307 -40.95 34.65 21.57
N LYS A 308 -39.67 35.09 21.61
CA LYS A 308 -39.28 36.52 21.60
C LYS A 308 -39.92 37.35 20.49
N LYS A 309 -40.43 36.70 19.43
CA LYS A 309 -41.15 37.31 18.29
C LYS A 309 -42.69 37.20 18.39
N GLY A 310 -43.25 36.91 19.56
CA GLY A 310 -44.70 36.79 19.79
C GLY A 310 -45.39 35.58 19.16
N LYS A 311 -44.62 34.56 18.71
CA LYS A 311 -45.17 33.40 17.98
C LYS A 311 -45.19 32.14 18.85
N PRO A 312 -46.18 31.24 18.65
CA PRO A 312 -46.23 29.95 19.35
C PRO A 312 -44.98 29.13 18.99
N VAL A 313 -44.27 28.64 20.01
CA VAL A 313 -42.98 27.95 19.84
C VAL A 313 -43.19 26.53 19.29
N ARG A 314 -44.29 25.88 19.70
CA ARG A 314 -44.66 24.49 19.43
C ARG A 314 -45.07 24.20 17.98
N PHE A 315 -45.69 25.16 17.29
CA PHE A 315 -46.25 24.95 15.94
C PHE A 315 -45.40 25.57 14.83
N ARG A 316 -45.43 24.96 13.63
CA ARG A 316 -44.91 25.57 12.39
C ARG A 316 -45.89 26.62 11.87
N ARG A 317 -45.44 27.47 10.93
CA ARG A 317 -46.33 28.42 10.22
C ARG A 317 -47.51 27.72 9.53
N SER A 318 -47.34 26.45 9.16
CA SER A 318 -48.38 25.59 8.56
C SER A 318 -49.35 24.95 9.57
N GLY A 319 -49.32 25.33 10.85
CA GLY A 319 -50.19 24.77 11.90
C GLY A 319 -49.77 23.37 12.40
N LYS A 320 -48.90 22.66 11.68
CA LYS A 320 -48.39 21.35 12.12
C LYS A 320 -47.40 21.49 13.28
N GLU A 321 -47.48 20.60 14.28
CA GLU A 321 -46.54 20.53 15.39
C GLU A 321 -45.12 20.26 14.89
N LYS A 322 -44.14 21.05 15.36
CA LYS A 322 -42.73 20.88 14.99
C LYS A 322 -42.24 19.52 15.46
N TRP A 323 -41.46 18.85 14.62
CA TRP A 323 -40.97 17.50 14.90
C TRP A 323 -40.20 17.38 16.22
N SER A 324 -39.45 18.42 16.63
CA SER A 324 -38.76 18.47 17.93
C SER A 324 -39.71 18.41 19.13
N PHE A 325 -40.94 18.94 19.01
CA PHE A 325 -41.91 18.97 20.11
C PHE A 325 -42.78 17.71 20.19
N ARG A 326 -42.82 16.88 19.13
CA ARG A 326 -43.65 15.66 19.10
C ARG A 326 -43.27 14.64 20.16
N LEU A 327 -41.98 14.54 20.49
CA LEU A 327 -41.46 13.64 21.52
C LEU A 327 -41.76 14.16 22.94
N PHE A 328 -41.95 15.47 23.10
CA PHE A 328 -42.36 16.11 24.36
C PHE A 328 -43.85 16.43 24.40
N ARG A 329 -44.63 15.96 23.42
CA ARG A 329 -46.05 16.31 23.25
C ARG A 329 -46.84 16.03 24.52
N ASP A 330 -46.56 14.89 25.13
CA ASP A 330 -47.28 14.45 26.31
C ASP A 330 -46.87 15.28 27.55
N VAL A 331 -45.59 15.71 27.66
CA VAL A 331 -45.14 16.67 28.68
C VAL A 331 -45.81 18.04 28.51
N THR A 332 -45.85 18.55 27.28
CA THR A 332 -46.51 19.84 26.99
C THR A 332 -48.01 19.79 27.25
N SER A 333 -48.66 18.66 26.96
CA SER A 333 -50.10 18.46 27.22
C SER A 333 -50.40 18.41 28.72
N SER A 334 -49.53 17.81 29.53
CA SER A 334 -49.66 17.81 30.99
C SER A 334 -49.48 19.21 31.58
N LEU A 335 -48.51 19.98 31.06
CA LEU A 335 -48.31 21.40 31.46
C LEU A 335 -49.52 22.26 31.07
N GLU A 336 -50.11 22.02 29.91
CA GLU A 336 -51.33 22.69 29.45
C GLU A 336 -52.51 22.42 30.39
N HIS A 337 -52.76 21.14 30.68
CA HIS A 337 -53.84 20.73 31.59
C HIS A 337 -53.64 21.29 33.01
N LEU A 338 -52.41 21.29 33.52
CA LEU A 338 -52.06 21.89 34.81
C LEU A 338 -52.32 23.40 34.82
N SER A 339 -51.89 24.10 33.77
CA SER A 339 -52.10 25.56 33.64
C SER A 339 -53.59 25.92 33.64
N ILE A 340 -54.41 25.17 32.88
CA ILE A 340 -55.86 25.38 32.82
C ILE A 340 -56.52 25.11 34.16
N THR A 341 -56.13 24.02 34.84
CA THR A 341 -56.69 23.65 36.15
C THR A 341 -56.38 24.73 37.19
N LEU A 342 -55.11 25.17 37.28
CA LEU A 342 -54.70 26.21 38.23
C LEU A 342 -55.35 27.58 37.94
N LYS A 343 -55.50 27.94 36.66
CA LYS A 343 -56.20 29.17 36.27
C LYS A 343 -57.68 29.16 36.67
N LYS A 344 -58.30 27.97 36.74
CA LYS A 344 -59.70 27.79 37.14
C LYS A 344 -59.87 27.79 38.67
N THR A 345 -58.89 27.29 39.44
CA THR A 345 -58.96 27.27 40.91
C THR A 345 -58.50 28.55 41.59
N MET A 346 -57.64 29.35 40.95
CA MET A 346 -57.16 30.64 41.50
C MET A 346 -57.95 31.87 41.01
N ARG A 347 -59.06 31.65 40.30
CA ARG A 347 -59.99 32.68 39.84
C ARG A 347 -61.33 32.46 40.53
#